data_AF-A0A2J7V8L3-F1
#
_entry.id   AF-A0A2J7V8L3-F1
#
_cell.length_a   1.000
_cell.length_b   1.000
_cell.length_c   1.000
_cell.angle_alpha   90.00
_cell.angle_beta   90.00
_cell.angle_gamma   90.00
#
_symmetry.space_group_name_H-M   'P 1'
#
loop_
_entity.id
_entity.type
_entity.pdbx_description
1 polymer ?
#
loop_
_entity_poly.entity_id
_entity_poly.type
_entity_poly.pdbx_seq_one_letter_code
_entity_poly.pdbx_strand_id
1 'polypeptide(L)' 'MNGWTPERRARQAAAIRAWRPWEKSTGPRTEAGKAKVSRNADRGGQRAFLREVRKFLRDCRLP' A
#
# COMPACT_ATOMS: atom_id res chain seq x y z
N MET A 1 -22.56 -7.99 -1.19
CA MET A 1 -21.65 -8.71 -2.10
C MET A 1 -20.93 -7.67 -2.95
N ASN A 2 -19.63 -7.47 -2.73
CA ASN A 2 -18.84 -6.49 -3.50
C ASN A 2 -18.93 -6.91 -4.98
N GLY A 3 -19.29 -6.01 -5.91
CA GLY A 3 -19.71 -6.30 -7.30
C GLY A 3 -18.69 -6.97 -8.25
N TRP A 4 -17.85 -7.85 -7.73
CA TRP A 4 -16.87 -8.71 -8.35
C TRP A 4 -17.38 -10.15 -8.43
N THR A 5 -18.36 -10.38 -9.30
CA THR A 5 -18.78 -11.74 -9.65
C THR A 5 -17.64 -12.49 -10.36
N PRO A 6 -17.66 -13.84 -10.36
CA PRO A 6 -16.67 -14.64 -11.08
C PRO A 6 -16.54 -14.25 -12.56
N GLU A 7 -17.65 -13.99 -13.24
CA GLU A 7 -17.71 -13.62 -14.66
C GLU A 7 -17.03 -12.28 -14.89
N ARG A 8 -17.26 -11.31 -14.00
CA ARG A 8 -16.58 -10.01 -14.05
C ARG A 8 -15.07 -10.15 -13.85
N ARG A 9 -14.64 -10.99 -12.90
CA ARG A 9 -13.21 -11.27 -12.68
C ARG A 9 -12.57 -11.90 -13.91
N ALA A 10 -13.24 -12.88 -14.53
CA ALA A 10 -12.77 -13.54 -15.75
C ALA A 10 -12.63 -12.55 -16.92
N ARG A 11 -13.65 -11.71 -17.15
CA ARG A 11 -13.63 -10.66 -18.18
C ARG A 11 -12.48 -9.68 -17.96
N GLN A 12 -12.25 -9.24 -16.72
CA GLN A 12 -11.14 -8.34 -16.43
C GLN A 12 -9.78 -9.02 -16.58
N ALA A 13 -9.65 -10.28 -16.19
CA ALA A 13 -8.43 -11.03 -16.39
C ALA A 13 -8.08 -11.17 -17.88
N ALA A 14 -9.09 -11.40 -18.74
CA ALA A 14 -8.90 -11.44 -20.19
C ALA A 14 -8.43 -10.08 -20.74
N ALA A 15 -9.05 -8.97 -20.34
CA ALA A 15 -8.66 -7.62 -20.77
C ALA A 15 -7.23 -7.26 -20.33
N ILE A 16 -6.87 -7.53 -19.07
CA ILE A 16 -5.52 -7.31 -18.54
C ILE A 16 -4.48 -8.15 -19.30
N ARG A 17 -4.82 -9.39 -19.67
CA ARG A 17 -3.95 -10.25 -20.51
C ARG A 17 -3.80 -9.73 -21.93
N ALA A 18 -4.84 -9.13 -22.51
CA ALA A 18 -4.76 -8.52 -23.84
C ALA A 18 -3.87 -7.27 -23.85
N TRP A 19 -4.02 -6.39 -22.85
CA TRP A 19 -3.29 -5.12 -22.82
C TRP A 19 -1.88 -5.21 -22.22
N ARG A 20 -1.60 -6.28 -21.47
CA ARG A 20 -0.28 -6.59 -20.88
C ARG A 20 0.39 -5.38 -20.23
N PRO A 21 -0.31 -4.61 -19.36
CA PRO A 21 0.20 -3.31 -18.87
C PRO A 21 1.52 -3.42 -18.11
N TRP A 22 1.85 -4.61 -17.57
CA TRP A 22 3.12 -4.88 -16.91
C TRP A 22 4.33 -4.76 -17.84
N GLU A 23 4.19 -4.96 -19.15
CA GLU A 23 5.29 -4.84 -20.11
C GLU A 23 5.81 -3.40 -20.23
N LYS A 24 4.95 -2.41 -19.94
CA LYS A 24 5.30 -0.99 -19.93
C LYS A 24 5.58 -0.47 -18.52
N SER A 25 5.47 -1.32 -17.50
CA SER A 25 5.74 -0.93 -16.12
C SER A 25 7.24 -0.87 -15.87
N THR A 26 7.74 0.27 -15.44
CA THR A 26 9.19 0.51 -15.32
C THR A 26 9.67 0.64 -13.89
N GLY A 27 8.77 0.45 -12.93
CA GLY A 27 9.04 0.66 -11.51
C GLY A 27 9.60 2.06 -11.18
N PRO A 28 9.99 2.29 -9.92
CA PRO A 28 10.76 3.48 -9.55
C PRO A 28 12.20 3.37 -10.05
N ARG A 29 12.63 4.36 -10.84
CA ARG A 29 14.00 4.43 -11.38
C ARG A 29 14.98 5.21 -10.51
N THR A 30 14.47 5.98 -9.56
CA THR A 30 15.29 6.83 -8.67
C THR A 30 15.43 6.19 -7.29
N GLU A 31 16.52 6.49 -6.59
CA GLU A 31 16.74 6.05 -5.22
C GLU A 31 15.61 6.52 -4.28
N ALA A 32 15.17 7.78 -4.42
CA ALA A 32 14.01 8.30 -3.71
C ALA A 32 12.73 7.50 -3.99
N GLY A 33 12.51 7.09 -5.25
CA GLY A 33 11.38 6.26 -5.64
C GLY A 33 11.44 4.86 -5.02
N LYS A 34 12.61 4.22 -5.04
CA LYS A 34 12.84 2.89 -4.43
C LYS A 34 12.62 2.95 -2.91
N ALA A 35 13.17 3.96 -2.25
CA ALA A 35 13.00 4.19 -0.82
C ALA A 35 11.52 4.41 -0.44
N LYS A 36 10.74 5.06 -1.30
CA LYS A 36 9.31 5.23 -1.09
C LYS A 36 8.56 3.90 -1.22
N VAL A 37 8.77 3.13 -2.29
CA VAL A 37 8.00 1.90 -2.51
C VAL A 37 8.39 0.76 -1.55
N SER A 38 9.61 0.76 -1.00
CA SER A 38 10.03 -0.24 0.01
C SER A 38 9.17 -0.17 1.27
N ARG A 39 8.55 0.98 1.54
CA ARG A 39 7.62 1.18 2.65
C ARG A 39 6.22 0.60 2.40
N ASN A 40 5.86 0.18 1.18
CA ASN A 40 4.50 -0.30 0.88
C ASN A 40 4.10 -1.57 1.66
N ALA A 41 5.07 -2.37 2.12
CA ALA A 41 4.82 -3.53 2.97
C ALA A 41 4.38 -3.15 4.40
N ASP A 42 4.72 -1.93 4.84
CA ASP A 42 4.33 -1.40 6.14
C ASP A 42 2.83 -1.09 6.14
N ARG A 43 2.05 -1.94 6.82
CA ARG A 43 0.61 -1.74 7.02
C ARG A 43 0.28 -0.83 8.20
N GLY A 44 1.27 -0.17 8.78
CA GLY A 44 1.10 0.68 9.95
C GLY A 44 1.01 -0.11 11.26
N GLY A 45 1.67 -1.27 11.35
CA GLY A 45 1.60 -2.14 12.54
C GLY A 45 2.05 -1.44 13.83
N GLN A 46 3.07 -0.59 13.75
CA GLN A 46 3.54 0.20 14.90
C GLN A 46 2.72 1.48 15.14
N ARG A 47 1.86 1.88 14.19
CA ARG A 47 1.14 3.16 14.26
C ARG A 47 0.19 3.24 15.45
N ALA A 48 -0.41 2.13 15.85
CA ALA A 48 -1.27 2.08 17.03
C ALA A 48 -0.45 2.26 18.32
N PHE A 49 0.61 1.48 18.50
CA PHE A 49 1.51 1.59 19.64
C PHE A 49 2.11 3.00 19.77
N LEU A 50 2.65 3.56 18.68
CA LEU A 50 3.23 4.91 18.69
C LEU A 50 2.21 6.01 19.00
N ARG A 51 0.92 5.80 18.68
CA ARG A 51 -0.14 6.72 19.06
C ARG A 51 -0.36 6.72 20.58
N GLU A 52 -0.35 5.55 21.20
CA GLU A 52 -0.47 5.42 22.65
C GLU A 52 0.75 6.01 23.36
N VAL A 53 1.96 5.72 22.87
CA VAL A 53 3.20 6.35 23.40
C VAL A 53 3.11 7.87 23.29
N ARG A 54 2.66 8.41 22.16
CA ARG A 54 2.51 9.86 21.97
C ARG A 54 1.48 10.47 22.92
N LYS A 55 0.38 9.76 23.19
CA LYS A 55 -0.64 10.18 24.15
C LYS A 55 -0.04 10.23 25.56
N PHE A 56 0.62 9.14 25.97
CA PHE A 56 1.31 9.05 27.24
C PHE A 56 2.34 10.18 27.43
N LEU A 57 3.20 10.44 26.45
CA LEU A 57 4.22 11.51 26.54
C LEU A 57 3.60 12.91 26.67
N ARG A 58 2.46 13.16 26.03
CA ARG A 58 1.71 14.42 26.15
C ARG A 58 1.11 14.57 27.55
N ASP A 59 0.47 13.51 28.04
CA ASP A 59 -0.25 13.51 29.30
C ASP A 59 0.73 13.54 30.49
N CYS A 60 1.90 12.91 30.36
CA CYS A 60 2.95 12.95 31.38
C CYS A 60 3.70 14.28 31.46
N ARG A 61 3.40 15.26 30.59
CA ARG A 61 4.03 16.60 30.55
C ARG A 61 5.51 16.53 30.93
N LEU A 62 6.26 15.68 30.22
CA LEU A 62 7.71 15.78 30.26
C LEU A 62 8.05 17.21 29.76
N PRO A 63 8.93 17.94 30.46
CA PRO A 63 9.23 19.33 30.13
C PRO A 63 9.62 19.51 28.66
#